data_AF-A0ABD6IQJ9-F1
#
_entry.id   AF-A0ABD6IQJ9-F1
#
_cell.length_a   1.000
_cell.length_b   1.000
_cell.length_c   1.000
_cell.angle_alpha   90.00
_cell.angle_beta   90.00
_cell.angle_gamma   90.00
#
_symmetry.space_group_name_H-M   'P 1'
#
loop_
_entity.id
_entity.type
_entity.pdbx_description
1 polymer ?
#
loop_
_entity_poly.entity_id
_entity_poly.type
_entity_poly.pdbx_seq_one_letter_code
_entity_poly.pdbx_strand_id
1 'polypeptide(L)'
;AQLGVLARAGVVDAGGSGLVAVLGALVEACTGEAVAAEAVPDRTAPTPKAASDLESDPGPDGGGGACAVAEDGGPAYEVIYLLEADDIAVARLRTRLDALGDSLVVVGGDGLWNVHVHVDDAGAAVEAGVEAGRPYRIRITHFGLGDVHTGGPRPLRERAQRAVVAVVPGQGLAELYTEAGATTVLARPGEPPASGELLAAVRRAHAREVVLLPNDADLRDTAAAAAEQARTEGVRVALIPTRSAVQGIAALAVSEPGRRFDEDVVQMTSAAGATRYAEVVVAEHRSWTTAGICQAGDVLGLIDGDVAVIGSDVTATAETVLDRMLQAGGELVTLVVGDDAPETVTARLEARVRESYLAVDTVAYRGGHQGALLLIGVE
;
A
#
# COMPACT_ATOMS: atom_id res chain seq x y z
N ALA A 1 -19.41 -8.29 -32.62
CA ALA A 1 -18.82 -9.47 -33.32
C ALA A 1 -17.90 -10.31 -32.43
N GLN A 2 -17.37 -9.78 -31.31
CA GLN A 2 -16.40 -10.45 -30.44
C GLN A 2 -16.99 -11.58 -29.57
N LEU A 3 -18.26 -11.45 -29.15
CA LEU A 3 -18.94 -12.43 -28.26
C LEU A 3 -19.16 -13.81 -28.90
N GLY A 4 -19.38 -13.87 -30.22
CA GLY A 4 -19.62 -15.15 -30.92
C GLY A 4 -18.35 -15.99 -31.13
N VAL A 5 -17.17 -15.40 -31.02
CA VAL A 5 -15.89 -16.12 -31.09
C VAL A 5 -15.57 -16.78 -29.75
N LEU A 6 -15.84 -16.08 -28.64
CA LEU A 6 -15.62 -16.58 -27.27
C LEU A 6 -16.58 -17.72 -26.91
N ALA A 7 -17.86 -17.61 -27.29
CA ALA A 7 -18.85 -18.67 -27.05
C ALA A 7 -18.52 -19.99 -27.78
N ARG A 8 -17.91 -19.92 -28.98
CA ARG A 8 -17.47 -21.11 -29.72
C ARG A 8 -16.18 -21.73 -29.18
N ALA A 9 -15.41 -20.99 -28.38
CA ALA A 9 -14.20 -21.44 -27.71
C ALA A 9 -14.45 -21.97 -26.28
N GLY A 10 -15.71 -22.01 -25.82
CA GLY A 10 -16.06 -22.47 -24.48
C GLY A 10 -15.57 -21.55 -23.35
N VAL A 11 -15.20 -20.31 -23.68
CA VAL A 11 -14.70 -19.34 -22.71
C VAL A 11 -15.89 -18.69 -22.01
N VAL A 12 -16.05 -18.97 -20.72
CA VAL A 12 -17.06 -18.35 -19.87
C VAL A 12 -16.64 -16.92 -19.53
N ASP A 13 -17.59 -15.99 -19.57
CA ASP A 13 -17.37 -14.61 -19.17
C ASP A 13 -16.99 -14.52 -17.69
N ALA A 14 -15.81 -13.98 -17.38
CA ALA A 14 -15.30 -13.90 -16.01
C ALA A 14 -16.20 -13.05 -15.10
N GLY A 15 -16.84 -12.00 -15.66
CA GLY A 15 -17.80 -11.17 -14.94
C GLY A 15 -19.06 -11.95 -14.55
N GLY A 16 -19.65 -12.68 -15.50
CA GLY A 16 -20.79 -13.57 -15.26
C GLY A 16 -20.47 -14.69 -14.26
N SER A 17 -19.29 -15.32 -14.36
CA SER A 17 -18.87 -16.37 -13.43
C SER A 17 -18.68 -15.83 -12.01
N GLY A 18 -18.10 -14.65 -11.86
CA GLY A 18 -17.96 -13.99 -10.56
C GLY A 18 -19.32 -13.67 -9.93
N LEU A 19 -20.28 -13.18 -10.72
CA LEU A 19 -21.63 -12.89 -10.23
C LEU A 19 -22.36 -14.15 -9.73
N VAL A 20 -22.23 -15.27 -10.44
CA VAL A 20 -22.83 -16.56 -10.04
C VAL A 20 -22.22 -17.06 -8.73
N ALA A 21 -20.90 -16.91 -8.53
CA ALA A 21 -20.24 -17.28 -7.28
C ALA A 21 -20.74 -16.44 -6.09
N VAL A 22 -20.88 -15.12 -6.27
CA VAL A 22 -21.40 -14.22 -5.22
C VAL A 22 -22.86 -14.55 -4.87
N LEU A 23 -23.70 -14.82 -5.87
CA LEU A 23 -25.09 -15.21 -5.63
C LEU A 23 -25.21 -16.58 -4.96
N GLY A 24 -24.33 -17.53 -5.29
CA GLY A 24 -24.25 -18.83 -4.63
C GLY A 24 -23.92 -18.70 -3.14
N ALA A 25 -22.90 -17.90 -2.80
CA ALA A 25 -22.52 -17.64 -1.42
C ALA A 25 -23.64 -16.94 -0.62
N LEU A 26 -24.39 -16.03 -1.26
CA LEU A 26 -25.54 -15.38 -0.63
C LEU A 26 -26.68 -16.36 -0.33
N VAL A 27 -26.98 -17.28 -1.26
CA VAL A 27 -27.99 -18.32 -1.05
C VAL A 27 -27.57 -19.25 0.09
N GLU A 28 -26.32 -19.68 0.14
CA GLU A 28 -25.79 -20.51 1.23
C GLU A 28 -25.88 -19.78 2.58
N ALA A 29 -25.49 -18.51 2.63
CA ALA A 29 -25.58 -17.70 3.85
C ALA A 29 -27.03 -17.51 4.35
N CYS A 30 -28.00 -17.39 3.44
CA CYS A 30 -29.40 -17.17 3.80
C CYS A 30 -30.18 -18.46 4.10
N THR A 31 -29.80 -19.58 3.48
CA THR A 31 -30.60 -20.82 3.52
C THR A 31 -29.90 -22.01 4.19
N GLY A 32 -28.57 -21.94 4.37
CA GLY A 32 -27.75 -23.04 4.88
C GLY A 32 -27.58 -24.20 3.89
N GLU A 33 -28.11 -24.09 2.67
CA GLU A 33 -27.94 -25.07 1.60
C GLU A 33 -26.81 -24.64 0.66
N ALA A 34 -25.75 -25.45 0.58
CA ALA A 34 -24.66 -25.21 -0.36
C ALA A 34 -25.14 -25.42 -1.80
N VAL A 35 -25.03 -24.39 -2.64
CA VAL A 35 -25.32 -24.50 -4.08
C VAL A 35 -24.10 -25.13 -4.76
N ALA A 36 -24.29 -26.30 -5.36
CA ALA A 36 -23.23 -26.96 -6.12
C ALA A 36 -22.81 -26.08 -7.30
N ALA A 37 -21.59 -25.56 -7.26
CA ALA A 37 -20.98 -24.90 -8.41
C ALA A 37 -20.84 -25.93 -9.54
N GLU A 38 -21.40 -25.65 -10.72
CA GLU A 38 -21.06 -26.44 -11.91
C GLU A 38 -19.54 -26.32 -12.14
N ALA A 39 -18.87 -27.46 -12.23
CA ALA A 39 -17.43 -27.55 -12.39
C ALA A 39 -17.00 -26.87 -13.69
N VAL A 40 -16.45 -25.66 -13.57
CA VAL A 40 -15.62 -25.06 -14.61
C VAL A 40 -14.40 -25.98 -14.79
N PRO A 41 -14.07 -26.43 -16.02
CA PRO A 41 -12.95 -27.32 -16.22
C PRO A 41 -11.66 -26.71 -15.66
N ASP A 42 -11.04 -27.51 -14.79
CA ASP A 42 -9.85 -27.22 -14.01
C ASP A 42 -8.73 -26.60 -14.86
N ARG A 43 -8.31 -25.40 -14.48
CA ARG A 43 -7.01 -24.86 -14.83
C ARG A 43 -6.25 -24.65 -13.53
N THR A 44 -5.59 -25.70 -13.07
CA THR A 44 -4.56 -25.70 -12.04
C THR A 44 -3.62 -24.51 -12.23
N ALA A 45 -3.70 -23.54 -11.32
CA ALA A 45 -2.59 -22.65 -11.00
C ALA A 45 -1.59 -23.45 -10.13
N PRO A 46 -0.29 -23.50 -10.44
CA PRO A 46 0.66 -24.17 -9.57
C PRO A 46 0.87 -23.35 -8.30
N THR A 47 0.64 -23.97 -7.14
CA THR A 47 1.12 -23.53 -5.83
C THR A 47 2.65 -23.68 -5.75
N PRO A 48 3.41 -22.72 -5.20
CA PRO A 48 4.83 -22.90 -4.94
C PRO A 48 5.06 -23.94 -3.84
N LYS A 49 5.99 -24.87 -4.07
CA LYS A 49 6.45 -25.87 -3.10
C LYS A 49 7.39 -25.22 -2.09
N ALA A 50 7.08 -25.37 -0.80
CA ALA A 50 8.07 -25.31 0.27
C ALA A 50 8.94 -26.57 0.22
N ALA A 51 10.26 -26.41 0.27
CA ALA A 51 11.20 -27.50 0.48
C ALA A 51 12.05 -27.19 1.71
N SER A 52 11.89 -28.04 2.73
CA SER A 52 12.75 -28.13 3.89
C SER A 52 13.86 -29.17 3.69
N ASP A 53 14.96 -28.94 4.40
CA ASP A 53 15.98 -29.88 4.91
C ASP A 53 16.98 -30.51 3.93
N LEU A 54 18.27 -30.18 4.10
CA LEU A 54 19.39 -31.13 4.24
C LEU A 54 20.61 -30.44 4.92
N GLU A 55 21.13 -31.08 5.97
CA GLU A 55 22.21 -30.66 6.89
C GLU A 55 23.66 -30.98 6.39
N SER A 56 24.62 -30.08 6.73
CA SER A 56 26.01 -30.25 7.28
C SER A 56 27.05 -31.22 6.65
N ASP A 57 28.37 -31.04 6.45
CA ASP A 57 29.50 -30.14 6.89
C ASP A 57 30.83 -30.62 6.14
N PRO A 58 32.11 -30.27 6.47
CA PRO A 58 32.93 -29.02 6.45
C PRO A 58 34.06 -28.94 5.37
N GLY A 59 34.79 -27.79 5.32
CA GLY A 59 35.83 -27.33 4.35
C GLY A 59 37.22 -28.06 4.30
N PRO A 60 38.30 -27.45 3.71
CA PRO A 60 38.88 -26.17 4.16
C PRO A 60 39.51 -25.20 3.09
N ASP A 61 39.71 -23.96 3.55
CA ASP A 61 40.73 -22.91 3.26
C ASP A 61 41.03 -22.35 1.85
N GLY A 62 40.95 -21.01 1.74
CA GLY A 62 41.80 -20.24 0.83
C GLY A 62 41.35 -18.83 0.39
N GLY A 63 41.38 -17.83 1.28
CA GLY A 63 41.86 -16.46 0.96
C GLY A 63 40.93 -15.41 0.34
N GLY A 64 40.49 -14.46 1.18
CA GLY A 64 40.53 -13.01 0.88
C GLY A 64 39.42 -12.37 0.04
N GLY A 65 38.48 -11.69 0.71
CA GLY A 65 37.65 -10.65 0.08
C GLY A 65 36.28 -10.49 0.71
N ALA A 66 36.09 -9.39 1.45
CA ALA A 66 34.83 -8.76 1.88
C ALA A 66 33.56 -9.64 2.00
N CYS A 67 33.13 -9.90 3.24
CA CYS A 67 31.78 -10.39 3.52
C CYS A 67 30.75 -9.33 3.09
N ALA A 68 30.11 -9.55 1.93
CA ALA A 68 28.80 -9.02 1.65
C ALA A 68 27.78 -10.01 2.21
N VAL A 69 26.92 -9.50 3.10
CA VAL A 69 25.77 -10.21 3.64
C VAL A 69 24.91 -10.62 2.43
N ALA A 70 24.52 -11.90 2.36
CA ALA A 70 23.57 -12.37 1.36
C ALA A 70 22.25 -11.64 1.58
N GLU A 71 21.98 -10.63 0.74
CA GLU A 71 20.66 -10.06 0.60
C GLU A 71 19.82 -11.13 -0.09
N ASP A 72 18.85 -11.69 0.63
CA ASP A 72 17.78 -12.51 0.07
C ASP A 72 16.84 -11.56 -0.70
N GLY A 73 17.37 -11.04 -1.80
CA GLY A 73 16.71 -10.10 -2.70
C GLY A 73 16.15 -10.86 -3.88
N GLY A 74 14.85 -10.76 -4.10
CA GLY A 74 14.22 -11.26 -5.32
C GLY A 74 14.83 -10.62 -6.58
N PRO A 75 14.43 -11.12 -7.78
CA PRO A 75 15.05 -10.76 -9.04
C PRO A 75 15.15 -9.24 -9.22
N ALA A 76 16.33 -8.75 -9.62
CA ALA A 76 16.58 -7.31 -9.71
C ALA A 76 15.80 -6.62 -10.85
N TYR A 77 15.39 -7.38 -11.87
CA TYR A 77 14.72 -6.84 -13.06
C TYR A 77 13.49 -7.63 -13.50
N GLU A 78 12.53 -6.92 -14.08
CA GLU A 78 11.44 -7.45 -14.89
C GLU A 78 11.69 -7.14 -16.35
N VAL A 79 11.68 -8.16 -17.19
CA VAL A 79 11.84 -8.05 -18.63
C VAL A 79 10.56 -8.54 -19.31
N ILE A 80 9.91 -7.64 -20.05
CA ILE A 80 8.71 -7.94 -20.83
C ILE A 80 8.96 -7.58 -22.30
N TYR A 81 8.70 -8.50 -23.22
CA TYR A 81 8.77 -8.22 -24.66
C TYR A 81 7.79 -9.06 -25.47
N LEU A 82 7.42 -8.53 -26.64
CA LEU A 82 6.77 -9.33 -27.68
C LEU A 82 7.85 -9.98 -28.54
N LEU A 83 7.60 -11.21 -28.98
CA LEU A 83 8.53 -12.02 -29.76
C LEU A 83 7.83 -12.62 -30.98
N GLU A 84 8.35 -12.30 -32.16
CA GLU A 84 8.07 -13.02 -33.39
C GLU A 84 9.02 -14.23 -33.50
N ALA A 85 8.50 -15.45 -33.29
CA ALA A 85 9.28 -16.69 -33.31
C ALA A 85 8.38 -17.93 -33.55
N ASP A 86 8.95 -18.99 -34.12
CA ASP A 86 8.26 -20.27 -34.24
C ASP A 86 8.19 -21.03 -32.90
N ASP A 87 7.23 -21.96 -32.78
CA ASP A 87 6.95 -22.71 -31.55
C ASP A 87 8.16 -23.51 -31.05
N ILE A 88 9.04 -23.98 -31.95
CA ILE A 88 10.24 -24.75 -31.59
C ILE A 88 11.29 -23.82 -30.95
N ALA A 89 11.47 -22.61 -31.49
CA ALA A 89 12.35 -21.61 -30.94
C ALA A 89 11.86 -21.12 -29.57
N VAL A 90 10.55 -20.97 -29.38
CA VAL A 90 9.97 -20.59 -28.09
C VAL A 90 10.10 -21.67 -27.03
N ALA A 91 10.00 -22.95 -27.40
CA ALA A 91 10.26 -24.04 -26.47
C ALA A 91 11.70 -23.99 -25.91
N ARG A 92 12.69 -23.68 -26.76
CA ARG A 92 14.09 -23.48 -26.33
C ARG A 92 14.28 -22.21 -25.50
N LEU A 93 13.58 -21.13 -25.86
CA LEU A 93 13.61 -19.89 -25.11
C LEU A 93 13.11 -20.08 -23.69
N ARG A 94 12.01 -20.83 -23.50
CA ARG A 94 11.46 -21.14 -22.16
C ARG A 94 12.51 -21.79 -21.28
N THR A 95 13.15 -22.86 -21.75
CA THR A 95 14.21 -23.55 -21.00
C THR A 95 15.38 -22.62 -20.63
N ARG A 96 15.73 -21.68 -21.50
CA ARG A 96 16.83 -20.74 -21.22
C ARG A 96 16.43 -19.64 -20.24
N LEU A 97 15.20 -19.14 -20.30
CA LEU A 97 14.70 -18.12 -19.39
C LEU A 97 14.36 -18.69 -18.01
N ASP A 98 13.87 -19.93 -17.93
CA ASP A 98 13.68 -20.66 -16.66
C ASP A 98 15.00 -20.85 -15.90
N ALA A 99 16.14 -20.88 -16.59
CA ALA A 99 17.46 -20.96 -15.97
C ALA A 99 18.03 -19.59 -15.53
N LEU A 100 17.42 -18.49 -16.00
CA LEU A 100 17.87 -17.12 -15.75
C LEU A 100 17.03 -16.37 -14.72
N GLY A 101 15.86 -16.90 -14.35
CA GLY A 101 14.88 -16.17 -13.55
C GLY A 101 13.87 -17.04 -12.83
N ASP A 102 13.23 -16.47 -11.81
CA ASP A 102 12.38 -17.20 -10.87
C ASP A 102 10.90 -17.23 -11.27
N SER A 103 10.50 -16.35 -12.19
CA SER A 103 9.12 -16.22 -12.66
C SER A 103 9.09 -15.97 -14.15
N LEU A 104 8.77 -17.02 -14.91
CA LEU A 104 8.63 -16.99 -16.36
C LEU A 104 7.17 -17.18 -16.78
N VAL A 105 6.68 -16.26 -17.60
CA VAL A 105 5.40 -16.34 -18.30
C VAL A 105 5.64 -16.12 -19.78
N VAL A 106 5.34 -17.14 -20.58
CA VAL A 106 5.38 -17.06 -22.05
C VAL A 106 4.03 -17.45 -22.60
N VAL A 107 3.27 -16.48 -23.11
CA VAL A 107 1.89 -16.66 -23.59
C VAL A 107 1.79 -16.18 -25.03
N GLY A 108 1.26 -17.01 -25.92
CA GLY A 108 1.17 -16.70 -27.35
C GLY A 108 0.86 -17.92 -28.20
N GLY A 109 0.91 -17.72 -29.53
CA GLY A 109 0.66 -18.72 -30.56
C GLY A 109 0.69 -18.09 -31.96
N ASP A 110 0.73 -18.91 -33.01
CA ASP A 110 0.73 -18.48 -34.42
C ASP A 110 1.87 -17.50 -34.76
N GLY A 111 3.07 -17.75 -34.22
CA GLY A 111 4.27 -16.98 -34.53
C GLY A 111 4.46 -15.69 -33.71
N LEU A 112 3.54 -15.37 -32.78
CA LEU A 112 3.64 -14.21 -31.91
C LEU A 112 3.47 -14.58 -30.43
N TRP A 113 4.41 -14.12 -29.61
CA TRP A 113 4.52 -14.47 -28.20
C TRP A 113 4.73 -13.24 -27.33
N ASN A 114 4.19 -13.29 -26.11
CA ASN A 114 4.47 -12.33 -25.05
C ASN A 114 5.29 -13.04 -23.98
N VAL A 115 6.47 -12.51 -23.70
CA VAL A 115 7.43 -13.04 -22.73
C VAL A 115 7.52 -12.05 -21.58
N HIS A 116 7.33 -12.55 -20.37
CA HIS A 116 7.51 -11.83 -19.12
C HIS A 116 8.38 -12.71 -18.22
N VAL A 117 9.54 -12.20 -17.86
CA VAL A 117 10.48 -12.91 -16.99
C VAL A 117 11.03 -11.97 -15.93
N HIS A 118 11.15 -12.45 -14.70
CA HIS A 118 11.89 -11.76 -13.64
C HIS A 118 13.28 -12.37 -13.52
N VAL A 119 14.33 -11.56 -13.69
CA VAL A 119 15.73 -11.99 -13.80
C VAL A 119 16.67 -11.00 -13.10
N ASP A 120 17.85 -11.46 -12.71
CA ASP A 120 18.92 -10.58 -12.24
C ASP A 120 19.74 -9.95 -13.38
N ASP A 121 19.73 -10.59 -14.55
CA ASP A 121 20.40 -10.08 -15.75
C ASP A 121 19.39 -9.84 -16.88
N ALA A 122 18.96 -8.58 -16.98
CA ALA A 122 18.04 -8.17 -18.04
C ALA A 122 18.66 -8.28 -19.45
N GLY A 123 19.99 -8.17 -19.57
CA GLY A 123 20.70 -8.33 -20.84
C GLY A 123 20.59 -9.77 -21.34
N ALA A 124 20.88 -10.74 -20.48
CA ALA A 124 20.79 -12.17 -20.80
C ALA A 124 19.37 -12.58 -21.23
N ALA A 125 18.32 -12.02 -20.60
CA ALA A 125 16.93 -12.29 -20.97
C ALA A 125 16.54 -11.75 -22.36
N VAL A 126 17.07 -10.57 -22.73
CA VAL A 126 16.84 -9.98 -24.05
C VAL A 126 17.65 -10.70 -25.12
N GLU A 127 18.90 -11.05 -24.83
CA GLU A 127 19.77 -11.82 -25.74
C GLU A 127 19.16 -13.19 -26.05
N ALA A 128 18.62 -13.89 -25.04
CA ALA A 128 17.88 -15.13 -25.24
C ALA A 128 16.69 -14.93 -26.20
N GLY A 129 15.97 -13.81 -26.08
CA GLY A 129 14.88 -13.44 -26.98
C GLY A 129 15.35 -13.17 -28.42
N VAL A 130 16.50 -12.53 -28.59
CA VAL A 130 17.13 -12.26 -29.91
C VAL A 130 17.63 -13.55 -30.57
N GLU A 131 18.16 -14.49 -29.79
CA GLU A 131 18.57 -15.80 -30.31
C GLU A 131 17.36 -16.64 -30.76
N ALA A 132 16.23 -16.52 -30.06
CA ALA A 132 15.02 -17.27 -30.36
C ALA A 132 14.19 -16.67 -31.52
N GLY A 133 14.30 -15.37 -31.77
CA GLY A 133 13.54 -14.71 -32.83
C GLY A 133 13.72 -13.20 -32.82
N ARG A 134 12.66 -12.46 -33.14
CA ARG A 134 12.71 -11.00 -33.23
C ARG A 134 11.91 -10.36 -32.09
N PRO A 135 12.57 -9.93 -31.00
CA PRO A 135 11.89 -9.25 -29.91
C PRO A 135 11.61 -7.79 -30.27
N TYR A 136 10.46 -7.28 -29.84
CA TYR A 136 10.07 -5.88 -30.00
C TYR A 136 9.18 -5.42 -28.84
N ARG A 137 9.11 -4.10 -28.64
CA ARG A 137 8.48 -3.47 -27.46
C ARG A 137 9.05 -4.00 -26.14
N ILE A 138 10.37 -4.15 -26.09
CA ILE A 138 11.09 -4.59 -24.90
C ILE A 138 10.93 -3.52 -23.80
N ARG A 139 10.49 -3.95 -22.63
CA ARG A 139 10.38 -3.17 -21.40
C ARG A 139 11.21 -3.85 -20.33
N ILE A 140 12.09 -3.09 -19.69
CA ILE A 140 12.92 -3.56 -18.58
C ILE A 140 12.62 -2.65 -17.39
N THR A 141 12.18 -3.23 -16.28
CA THR A 141 11.91 -2.54 -15.01
C THR A 141 12.90 -3.04 -13.97
N HIS A 142 13.51 -2.17 -13.16
CA HIS A 142 14.37 -2.58 -12.04
C HIS A 142 13.58 -2.48 -10.72
N PHE A 143 13.73 -3.46 -9.83
CA PHE A 143 12.98 -3.55 -8.59
C PHE A 143 13.66 -2.89 -7.37
N GLY A 144 14.94 -2.50 -7.48
CA GLY A 144 15.69 -1.95 -6.34
C GLY A 144 15.23 -0.56 -5.87
N LEU A 145 15.14 -0.44 -4.54
CA LEU A 145 14.96 0.79 -3.76
C LEU A 145 16.11 1.79 -4.00
N GLY A 146 15.76 3.04 -4.30
CA GLY A 146 16.64 4.20 -4.11
C GLY A 146 17.68 4.47 -5.21
N ASP A 147 17.54 5.62 -5.86
CA ASP A 147 18.54 6.23 -6.74
C ASP A 147 19.93 6.29 -6.08
N VAL A 148 20.88 5.49 -6.58
CA VAL A 148 22.30 5.88 -6.53
C VAL A 148 23.01 5.46 -7.82
N HIS A 149 23.25 6.47 -8.66
CA HIS A 149 24.22 6.49 -9.78
C HIS A 149 23.89 5.69 -11.06
N THR A 150 23.04 6.24 -11.92
CA THR A 150 23.37 6.39 -13.36
C THR A 150 22.60 7.56 -13.97
N GLY A 151 23.34 8.58 -14.43
CA GLY A 151 22.81 9.82 -15.01
C GLY A 151 22.30 9.65 -16.43
N GLY A 152 21.11 9.06 -16.59
CA GLY A 152 20.34 9.09 -17.83
C GLY A 152 18.97 9.74 -17.59
N PRO A 153 18.50 10.68 -18.45
CA PRO A 153 17.16 11.22 -18.32
C PRO A 153 16.13 10.10 -18.48
N ARG A 154 15.41 9.79 -17.39
CA ARG A 154 14.26 8.88 -17.40
C ARG A 154 13.28 9.32 -18.51
N PRO A 155 12.65 8.37 -19.24
CA PRO A 155 11.50 8.73 -20.06
C PRO A 155 10.48 9.41 -19.14
N LEU A 156 10.12 10.66 -19.48
CA LEU A 156 9.11 11.43 -18.76
C LEU A 156 7.86 10.56 -18.65
N ARG A 157 7.50 10.13 -17.43
CA ARG A 157 6.18 9.54 -17.19
C ARG A 157 5.15 10.50 -17.77
N GLU A 158 4.17 9.99 -18.51
CA GLU A 158 3.07 10.86 -18.95
C GLU A 158 2.46 11.53 -17.70
N ARG A 159 2.19 12.83 -17.79
CA ARG A 159 1.72 13.58 -16.63
C ARG A 159 0.37 13.04 -16.19
N ALA A 160 0.29 12.52 -14.97
CA ALA A 160 -0.95 12.01 -14.41
C ALA A 160 -1.98 13.14 -14.36
N GLN A 161 -3.26 12.80 -14.52
CA GLN A 161 -4.31 13.81 -14.39
C GLN A 161 -4.41 14.28 -12.93
N ARG A 162 -4.42 13.33 -11.98
CA ARG A 162 -4.51 13.58 -10.55
C ARG A 162 -3.51 12.73 -9.78
N ALA A 163 -3.01 13.27 -8.67
CA ALA A 163 -2.31 12.52 -7.64
C ALA A 163 -2.71 13.01 -6.25
N VAL A 164 -2.52 12.17 -5.24
CA VAL A 164 -2.60 12.56 -3.84
C VAL A 164 -1.18 12.55 -3.27
N VAL A 165 -0.81 13.58 -2.53
CA VAL A 165 0.42 13.66 -1.75
C VAL A 165 0.04 13.67 -0.29
N ALA A 166 0.63 12.79 0.50
CA ALA A 166 0.31 12.68 1.92
C ALA A 166 1.58 12.66 2.77
N VAL A 167 1.56 13.40 3.87
CA VAL A 167 2.58 13.27 4.91
C VAL A 167 2.15 12.17 5.86
N VAL A 168 3.03 11.27 6.25
CA VAL A 168 2.69 10.14 7.11
C VAL A 168 3.75 9.91 8.19
N PRO A 169 3.34 9.61 9.44
CA PRO A 169 4.27 9.21 10.48
C PRO A 169 4.62 7.72 10.32
N GLY A 170 5.89 7.42 10.03
CA GLY A 170 6.38 6.05 9.96
C GLY A 170 6.16 5.32 8.63
N GLN A 171 6.88 4.20 8.49
CA GLN A 171 7.00 3.47 7.22
C GLN A 171 5.77 2.61 6.90
N GLY A 172 5.09 2.05 7.90
CA GLY A 172 3.90 1.21 7.67
C GLY A 172 2.75 2.01 7.07
N LEU A 173 2.53 3.23 7.56
CA LEU A 173 1.58 4.16 6.93
C LEU A 173 2.04 4.61 5.54
N ALA A 174 3.34 4.76 5.30
CA ALA A 174 3.83 5.10 3.97
C ALA A 174 3.57 4.01 2.94
N GLU A 175 3.70 2.74 3.32
CA GLU A 175 3.33 1.60 2.49
C GLU A 175 1.83 1.60 2.20
N LEU A 176 0.99 1.68 3.23
CA LEU A 176 -0.47 1.72 3.10
C LEU A 176 -0.95 2.83 2.16
N TYR A 177 -0.43 4.06 2.33
CA TYR A 177 -0.80 5.19 1.48
C TYR A 177 -0.29 5.02 0.04
N THR A 178 0.88 4.41 -0.14
CA THR A 178 1.44 4.15 -1.47
C THR A 178 0.63 3.08 -2.20
N GLU A 179 0.20 2.03 -1.50
CA GLU A 179 -0.72 1.01 -2.03
C GLU A 179 -2.06 1.61 -2.44
N ALA A 180 -2.56 2.59 -1.67
CA ALA A 180 -3.73 3.39 -2.03
C ALA A 180 -3.48 4.42 -3.16
N GLY A 181 -2.27 4.47 -3.73
CA GLY A 181 -1.93 5.31 -4.87
C GLY A 181 -1.45 6.73 -4.54
N ALA A 182 -1.18 7.03 -3.27
CA ALA A 182 -0.65 8.32 -2.85
C ALA A 182 0.89 8.37 -2.97
N THR A 183 1.43 9.55 -3.25
CA THR A 183 2.85 9.85 -3.08
C THR A 183 3.10 10.29 -1.65
N THR A 184 3.94 9.55 -0.92
CA THR A 184 4.15 9.79 0.51
C THR A 184 5.36 10.68 0.79
N VAL A 185 5.28 11.40 1.91
CA VAL A 185 6.38 12.12 2.57
C VAL A 185 6.43 11.63 4.00
N LEU A 186 7.57 11.08 4.41
CA LEU A 186 7.74 10.60 5.77
C LEU A 186 7.94 11.79 6.72
N ALA A 187 7.11 11.88 7.75
CA ALA A 187 7.37 12.71 8.92
C ALA A 187 8.20 11.90 9.92
N ARG A 188 9.38 12.41 10.25
CA ARG A 188 10.23 11.81 11.28
C ARG A 188 9.80 12.34 12.66
N PRO A 189 9.84 11.52 13.72
CA PRO A 189 9.54 11.99 15.08
C PRO A 189 10.40 13.21 15.44
N GLY A 190 9.74 14.32 15.80
CA GLY A 190 10.40 15.58 16.17
C GLY A 190 11.04 16.37 15.01
N GLU A 191 10.98 15.89 13.77
CA GLU A 191 11.50 16.55 12.57
C GLU A 191 10.40 16.61 11.50
N PRO A 192 9.46 17.58 11.59
CA PRO A 192 8.42 17.76 10.60
C PRO A 192 9.02 18.17 9.23
N PRO A 193 8.45 17.69 8.11
CA PRO A 193 8.98 18.02 6.78
C PRO A 193 8.89 19.51 6.49
N ALA A 194 9.92 20.06 5.85
CA ALA A 194 9.91 21.44 5.39
C ALA A 194 8.98 21.63 4.17
N SER A 195 8.54 22.87 3.92
CA SER A 195 7.70 23.20 2.75
C SER A 195 8.36 22.83 1.41
N GLY A 196 9.70 22.91 1.34
CA GLY A 196 10.48 22.47 0.19
C GLY A 196 10.41 20.96 -0.07
N GLU A 197 10.31 20.14 0.97
CA GLU A 197 10.14 18.68 0.85
C GLU A 197 8.74 18.33 0.35
N LEU A 198 7.71 18.98 0.88
CA LEU A 198 6.33 18.82 0.40
C LEU A 198 6.22 19.24 -1.08
N LEU A 199 6.83 20.36 -1.45
CA LEU A 199 6.88 20.80 -2.84
C LEU A 199 7.63 19.81 -3.74
N ALA A 200 8.75 19.26 -3.29
CA ALA A 200 9.47 18.21 -4.01
C ALA A 200 8.59 16.97 -4.22
N ALA A 201 7.79 16.59 -3.23
CA ALA A 201 6.84 15.49 -3.34
C ALA A 201 5.72 15.78 -4.34
N VAL A 202 5.16 17.00 -4.33
CA VAL A 202 4.18 17.47 -5.34
C VAL A 202 4.76 17.40 -6.75
N ARG A 203 6.03 17.78 -6.93
CA ARG A 203 6.72 17.65 -8.23
C ARG A 203 6.94 16.20 -8.63
N ARG A 204 7.35 15.35 -7.67
CA ARG A 204 7.58 13.90 -7.87
C ARG A 204 6.31 13.15 -8.24
N ALA A 205 5.16 13.57 -7.71
CA ALA A 205 3.86 13.04 -8.06
C ALA A 205 3.51 13.24 -9.56
N HIS A 206 4.15 14.22 -10.22
CA HIS A 206 4.07 14.46 -11.67
C HIS A 206 2.63 14.47 -12.20
N ALA A 207 1.75 15.23 -11.54
CA ALA A 207 0.34 15.35 -11.89
C ALA A 207 -0.07 16.79 -12.26
N ARG A 208 -1.18 16.95 -13.01
CA ARG A 208 -1.79 18.27 -13.28
C ARG A 208 -2.54 18.80 -12.07
N GLU A 209 -3.23 17.92 -11.38
CA GLU A 209 -4.02 18.19 -10.19
C GLU A 209 -3.45 17.38 -9.01
N VAL A 210 -3.28 18.03 -7.86
CA VAL A 210 -2.74 17.39 -6.66
C VAL A 210 -3.63 17.71 -5.46
N VAL A 211 -3.98 16.68 -4.71
CA VAL A 211 -4.55 16.81 -3.36
C VAL A 211 -3.43 16.61 -2.36
N LEU A 212 -3.26 17.54 -1.41
CA LEU A 212 -2.25 17.48 -0.36
C LEU A 212 -2.93 17.20 0.99
N LEU A 213 -2.49 16.13 1.66
CA LEU A 213 -2.96 15.67 2.98
C LEU A 213 -1.82 15.85 4.00
N PRO A 214 -1.86 16.88 4.87
CA PRO A 214 -0.80 17.10 5.87
C PRO A 214 -0.77 16.05 6.98
N ASN A 215 -1.91 15.43 7.29
CA ASN A 215 -2.11 14.45 8.39
C ASN A 215 -1.53 14.85 9.76
N ASP A 216 -1.29 16.14 9.96
CA ASP A 216 -0.75 16.74 11.18
C ASP A 216 -1.23 18.19 11.20
N ALA A 217 -1.79 18.61 12.33
CA ALA A 217 -2.31 19.96 12.51
C ALA A 217 -1.22 21.03 12.36
N ASP A 218 0.01 20.73 12.78
CA ASP A 218 1.13 21.68 12.77
C ASP A 218 1.70 21.88 11.36
N LEU A 219 1.41 20.96 10.44
CA LEU A 219 1.85 21.04 9.04
C LEU A 219 0.96 21.89 8.14
N ARG A 220 -0.14 22.44 8.65
CA ARG A 220 -1.10 23.22 7.84
C ARG A 220 -0.43 24.38 7.09
N ASP A 221 0.33 25.20 7.79
CA ASP A 221 0.97 26.39 7.19
C ASP A 221 2.09 26.00 6.23
N THR A 222 2.87 24.98 6.59
CA THR A 222 3.93 24.40 5.75
C THR A 222 3.36 23.83 4.44
N ALA A 223 2.26 23.09 4.53
CA ALA A 223 1.56 22.53 3.38
C ALA A 223 0.90 23.61 2.52
N ALA A 224 0.34 24.67 3.13
CA ALA A 224 -0.21 25.81 2.41
C ALA A 224 0.87 26.55 1.61
N ALA A 225 2.06 26.75 2.19
CA ALA A 225 3.19 27.36 1.50
C ALA A 225 3.67 26.53 0.31
N ALA A 226 3.79 25.20 0.48
CA ALA A 226 4.15 24.29 -0.61
C ALA A 226 3.10 24.29 -1.74
N ALA A 227 1.81 24.28 -1.38
CA ALA A 227 0.72 24.33 -2.34
C ALA A 227 0.69 25.64 -3.13
N GLU A 228 0.97 26.79 -2.48
CA GLU A 228 1.04 28.08 -3.15
C GLU A 228 2.19 28.12 -4.17
N GLN A 229 3.37 27.64 -3.76
CA GLN A 229 4.50 27.56 -4.68
C GLN A 229 4.22 26.64 -5.87
N ALA A 230 3.64 25.46 -5.64
CA ALA A 230 3.24 24.55 -6.72
C ALA A 230 2.20 25.17 -7.68
N ARG A 231 1.28 26.00 -7.19
CA ARG A 231 0.34 26.76 -8.02
C ARG A 231 1.04 27.75 -8.95
N THR A 232 2.10 28.42 -8.49
CA THR A 232 2.92 29.29 -9.36
C THR A 232 3.64 28.52 -10.48
N GLU A 233 3.86 27.21 -10.28
CA GLU A 233 4.43 26.28 -11.27
C GLU A 233 3.37 25.65 -12.19
N GLY A 234 2.11 26.09 -12.10
CA GLY A 234 1.00 25.63 -12.93
C GLY A 234 0.40 24.29 -12.52
N VAL A 235 0.69 23.80 -11.30
CA VAL A 235 0.02 22.63 -10.71
C VAL A 235 -1.22 23.09 -9.96
N ARG A 236 -2.37 22.49 -10.24
CA ARG A 236 -3.59 22.76 -9.48
C ARG A 236 -3.54 21.99 -8.16
N VAL A 237 -3.30 22.67 -7.04
CA VAL A 237 -3.18 22.02 -5.73
C VAL A 237 -4.34 22.40 -4.81
N ALA A 238 -5.00 21.39 -4.24
CA ALA A 238 -5.97 21.51 -3.15
C ALA A 238 -5.40 20.94 -1.86
N LEU A 239 -5.58 21.66 -0.76
CA LEU A 239 -5.17 21.24 0.58
C LEU A 239 -6.40 20.74 1.34
N ILE A 240 -6.38 19.51 1.82
CA ILE A 240 -7.39 19.01 2.75
C ILE A 240 -6.80 19.09 4.16
N PRO A 241 -7.46 19.78 5.11
CA PRO A 241 -6.88 20.10 6.41
C PRO A 241 -6.95 18.90 7.39
N THR A 242 -6.47 17.73 6.97
CA THR A 242 -6.32 16.54 7.82
C THR A 242 -5.32 16.81 8.93
N ARG A 243 -5.64 16.39 10.15
CA ARG A 243 -4.83 16.58 11.38
C ARG A 243 -4.22 15.28 11.89
N SER A 244 -4.62 14.13 11.35
CA SER A 244 -4.09 12.82 11.69
C SER A 244 -4.13 11.90 10.47
N ALA A 245 -3.28 10.87 10.44
CA ALA A 245 -3.23 9.89 9.36
C ALA A 245 -4.56 9.15 9.18
N VAL A 246 -5.30 8.84 10.25
CA VAL A 246 -6.61 8.17 10.10
C VAL A 246 -7.62 9.02 9.32
N GLN A 247 -7.56 10.35 9.40
CA GLN A 247 -8.39 11.23 8.57
C GLN A 247 -7.93 11.24 7.12
N GLY A 248 -6.63 11.11 6.87
CA GLY A 248 -6.08 10.96 5.53
C GLY A 248 -6.43 9.61 4.88
N ILE A 249 -6.51 8.54 5.66
CA ILE A 249 -7.01 7.23 5.20
C ILE A 249 -8.46 7.37 4.76
N ALA A 250 -9.32 7.98 5.58
CA ALA A 250 -10.72 8.23 5.22
C ALA A 250 -10.86 9.09 3.95
N ALA A 251 -10.03 10.13 3.81
CA ALA A 251 -9.97 10.94 2.61
C ALA A 251 -9.57 10.12 1.37
N LEU A 252 -8.55 9.26 1.49
CA LEU A 252 -8.10 8.40 0.39
C LEU A 252 -9.13 7.36 -0.01
N ALA A 253 -9.86 6.79 0.95
CA ALA A 253 -10.86 5.76 0.70
C ALA A 253 -11.99 6.22 -0.24
N VAL A 254 -12.28 7.52 -0.28
CA VAL A 254 -13.35 8.11 -1.13
C VAL A 254 -12.82 8.82 -2.39
N SER A 255 -11.50 8.83 -2.58
CA SER A 255 -10.82 9.47 -3.71
C SER A 255 -11.07 8.69 -5.00
N GLU A 256 -11.60 9.39 -6.01
CA GLU A 256 -11.96 8.78 -7.30
C GLU A 256 -11.26 9.52 -8.46
N PRO A 257 -10.23 8.94 -9.09
CA PRO A 257 -9.48 9.59 -10.16
C PRO A 257 -10.35 10.02 -11.37
N GLY A 258 -11.45 9.31 -11.62
CA GLY A 258 -12.40 9.64 -12.70
C GLY A 258 -13.32 10.83 -12.38
N ARG A 259 -13.45 11.23 -11.11
CA ARG A 259 -14.32 12.33 -10.67
C ARG A 259 -13.69 13.69 -10.98
N ARG A 260 -14.53 14.73 -11.15
CA ARG A 260 -14.03 16.12 -11.26
C ARG A 260 -13.27 16.53 -10.02
N PHE A 261 -12.20 17.29 -10.18
CA PHE A 261 -11.29 17.63 -9.08
C PHE A 261 -11.98 18.28 -7.88
N ASP A 262 -12.78 19.31 -8.12
CA ASP A 262 -13.43 20.04 -7.03
C ASP A 262 -14.45 19.16 -6.29
N GLU A 263 -15.13 18.28 -7.01
CA GLU A 263 -16.10 17.34 -6.44
C GLU A 263 -15.38 16.28 -5.59
N ASP A 264 -14.24 15.78 -6.07
CA ASP A 264 -13.39 14.83 -5.35
C ASP A 264 -12.83 15.44 -4.07
N VAL A 265 -12.29 16.66 -4.16
CA VAL A 265 -11.82 17.42 -2.99
C VAL A 265 -12.93 17.61 -1.96
N VAL A 266 -14.17 17.91 -2.39
CA VAL A 266 -15.31 18.02 -1.46
C VAL A 266 -15.57 16.70 -0.75
N GLN A 267 -15.64 15.57 -1.48
CA GLN A 267 -15.89 14.25 -0.88
C GLN A 267 -14.78 13.85 0.09
N MET A 268 -13.52 14.00 -0.33
CA MET A 268 -12.36 13.72 0.52
C MET A 268 -12.33 14.61 1.77
N THR A 269 -12.69 15.90 1.64
CA THR A 269 -12.78 16.83 2.79
C THR A 269 -13.91 16.45 3.73
N SER A 270 -15.06 16.03 3.21
CA SER A 270 -16.17 15.55 4.02
C SER A 270 -15.82 14.27 4.78
N ALA A 271 -15.17 13.30 4.14
CA ALA A 271 -14.73 12.06 4.79
C ALA A 271 -13.70 12.34 5.91
N ALA A 272 -12.67 13.14 5.61
CA ALA A 272 -11.69 13.56 6.61
C ALA A 272 -12.33 14.28 7.80
N GLY A 273 -13.30 15.18 7.53
CA GLY A 273 -13.98 15.97 8.56
C GLY A 273 -14.99 15.18 9.39
N ALA A 274 -15.56 14.10 8.85
CA ALA A 274 -16.43 13.17 9.59
C ALA A 274 -15.63 12.25 10.52
N THR A 275 -14.37 11.97 10.17
CA THR A 275 -13.48 11.12 10.97
C THR A 275 -12.96 11.85 12.20
N ARG A 276 -13.46 11.47 13.38
CA ARG A 276 -12.82 11.86 14.65
C ARG A 276 -11.55 11.06 14.81
N TYR A 277 -10.53 11.68 15.39
CA TYR A 277 -9.24 11.02 15.57
C TYR A 277 -8.76 11.13 17.02
N ALA A 278 -7.98 10.12 17.43
CA ALA A 278 -7.31 10.06 18.70
C ALA A 278 -5.96 9.37 18.59
N GLU A 279 -5.11 9.61 19.56
CA GLU A 279 -3.75 9.08 19.63
C GLU A 279 -3.46 8.57 21.03
N VAL A 280 -2.75 7.45 21.12
CA VAL A 280 -2.22 6.93 22.38
C VAL A 280 -0.70 7.03 22.33
N VAL A 281 -0.13 7.79 23.25
CA VAL A 281 1.31 8.09 23.31
C VAL A 281 1.84 7.89 24.72
N VAL A 282 3.16 7.78 24.87
CA VAL A 282 3.81 7.76 26.19
C VAL A 282 4.39 9.14 26.48
N ALA A 283 4.09 9.69 27.65
CA ALA A 283 4.64 10.95 28.09
C ALA A 283 6.16 10.86 28.29
N GLU A 284 6.94 11.69 27.63
CA GLU A 284 8.40 11.73 27.81
C GLU A 284 8.83 12.48 29.07
N HIS A 285 8.02 13.44 29.50
CA HIS A 285 8.32 14.30 30.65
C HIS A 285 7.04 14.71 31.38
N ARG A 286 7.22 15.21 32.60
CA ARG A 286 6.12 15.80 33.36
C ARG A 286 5.54 17.02 32.62
N SER A 287 4.23 17.09 32.51
CA SER A 287 3.53 18.22 31.88
C SER A 287 2.17 18.50 32.54
N TRP A 288 1.67 19.73 32.37
CA TRP A 288 0.31 20.11 32.76
C TRP A 288 -0.59 19.99 31.54
N THR A 289 -1.64 19.20 31.67
CA THR A 289 -2.58 18.90 30.58
C THR A 289 -4.02 19.17 31.01
N THR A 290 -4.96 19.17 30.07
CA THR A 290 -6.39 19.35 30.35
C THR A 290 -6.95 18.25 31.26
N ALA A 291 -6.42 17.02 31.19
CA ALA A 291 -6.80 15.91 32.05
C ALA A 291 -6.10 15.89 33.43
N GLY A 292 -5.11 16.77 33.65
CA GLY A 292 -4.33 16.83 34.88
C GLY A 292 -2.82 16.84 34.64
N ILE A 293 -2.05 16.56 35.68
CA ILE A 293 -0.58 16.52 35.61
C ILE A 293 -0.15 15.10 35.23
N CYS A 294 0.53 14.92 34.10
CA CYS A 294 1.18 13.66 33.76
C CYS A 294 2.64 13.65 34.21
N GLN A 295 3.21 12.46 34.39
CA GLN A 295 4.63 12.19 34.61
C GLN A 295 5.25 11.51 33.39
N ALA A 296 6.58 11.46 33.32
CA ALA A 296 7.28 10.64 32.35
C ALA A 296 6.89 9.16 32.51
N GLY A 297 6.54 8.49 31.42
CA GLY A 297 6.08 7.10 31.38
C GLY A 297 4.56 6.92 31.50
N ASP A 298 3.80 7.98 31.82
CA ASP A 298 2.33 7.89 31.79
C ASP A 298 1.85 7.68 30.35
N VAL A 299 0.81 6.87 30.18
CA VAL A 299 0.13 6.70 28.89
C VAL A 299 -0.90 7.80 28.74
N LEU A 300 -0.79 8.57 27.67
CA LEU A 300 -1.71 9.66 27.36
C LEU A 300 -2.63 9.24 26.21
N GLY A 301 -3.92 9.46 26.41
CA GLY A 301 -4.94 9.36 25.38
C GLY A 301 -5.39 10.74 24.93
N LEU A 302 -5.03 11.12 23.71
CA LEU A 302 -5.36 12.41 23.10
C LEU A 302 -6.55 12.25 22.17
N ILE A 303 -7.55 13.12 22.27
CA ILE A 303 -8.71 13.16 21.35
C ILE A 303 -8.73 14.56 20.72
N ASP A 304 -8.73 14.64 19.39
CA ASP A 304 -8.61 15.91 18.64
C ASP A 304 -7.38 16.76 19.05
N GLY A 305 -6.30 16.09 19.48
CA GLY A 305 -5.05 16.70 19.97
C GLY A 305 -5.05 17.10 21.44
N ASP A 306 -6.18 17.02 22.15
CA ASP A 306 -6.26 17.33 23.57
C ASP A 306 -6.12 16.07 24.44
N VAL A 307 -5.25 16.13 25.45
CA VAL A 307 -5.11 15.03 26.42
C VAL A 307 -6.40 14.87 27.21
N ALA A 308 -7.13 13.80 26.90
CA ALA A 308 -8.41 13.47 27.52
C ALA A 308 -8.26 12.43 28.63
N VAL A 309 -7.26 11.54 28.53
CA VAL A 309 -7.03 10.43 29.46
C VAL A 309 -5.55 10.37 29.84
N ILE A 310 -5.28 10.14 31.12
CA ILE A 310 -3.95 9.80 31.64
C ILE A 310 -4.08 8.45 32.33
N GLY A 311 -3.26 7.48 31.92
CA GLY A 311 -3.24 6.13 32.45
C GLY A 311 -1.83 5.60 32.61
N SER A 312 -1.73 4.34 33.03
CA SER A 312 -0.46 3.62 33.22
C SER A 312 -0.33 2.36 32.38
N ASP A 313 -1.44 1.94 31.74
CA ASP A 313 -1.48 0.78 30.84
C ASP A 313 -1.99 1.23 29.48
N VAL A 314 -1.32 0.79 28.41
CA VAL A 314 -1.62 1.20 27.03
C VAL A 314 -3.01 0.72 26.62
N THR A 315 -3.33 -0.55 26.91
CA THR A 315 -4.57 -1.18 26.46
C THR A 315 -5.78 -0.58 27.16
N ALA A 316 -5.74 -0.44 28.48
CA ALA A 316 -6.81 0.16 29.26
C ALA A 316 -7.03 1.64 28.92
N THR A 317 -5.94 2.37 28.64
CA THR A 317 -6.03 3.78 28.20
C THR A 317 -6.67 3.87 26.82
N ALA A 318 -6.25 3.01 25.88
CA ALA A 318 -6.84 2.93 24.54
C ALA A 318 -8.33 2.56 24.57
N GLU A 319 -8.74 1.59 25.41
CA GLU A 319 -10.16 1.25 25.62
C GLU A 319 -10.96 2.47 26.12
N THR A 320 -10.41 3.21 27.09
CA THR A 320 -11.07 4.41 27.62
C THR A 320 -11.21 5.51 26.57
N VAL A 321 -10.19 5.71 25.74
CA VAL A 321 -10.21 6.67 24.63
C VAL A 321 -11.26 6.25 23.60
N LEU A 322 -11.25 4.99 23.18
CA LEU A 322 -12.18 4.44 22.21
C LEU A 322 -13.64 4.56 22.68
N ASP A 323 -13.92 4.17 23.92
CA ASP A 323 -15.25 4.30 24.52
C ASP A 323 -15.72 5.77 24.49
N ARG A 324 -14.84 6.73 24.79
CA ARG A 324 -15.17 8.17 24.74
C ARG A 324 -15.44 8.65 23.32
N MET A 325 -14.67 8.19 22.33
CA MET A 325 -14.92 8.56 20.92
C MET A 325 -16.26 8.02 20.43
N LEU A 326 -16.62 6.79 20.82
CA LEU A 326 -17.87 6.13 20.44
C LEU A 326 -19.11 6.59 21.22
N GLN A 327 -18.96 7.41 22.28
CA GLN A 327 -20.12 7.99 23.00
C GLN A 327 -21.03 8.80 22.09
N ALA A 328 -20.46 9.45 21.07
CA ALA A 328 -21.20 10.22 20.08
C ALA A 328 -21.67 9.37 18.87
N GLY A 329 -21.61 8.03 18.98
CA GLY A 329 -21.89 7.09 17.89
C GLY A 329 -20.71 6.95 16.94
N GLY A 330 -20.81 6.01 16.01
CA GLY A 330 -19.87 5.78 14.91
C GLY A 330 -20.32 4.58 14.07
N GLU A 331 -19.72 4.39 12.91
CA GLU A 331 -20.00 3.27 12.00
C GLU A 331 -18.76 2.41 11.76
N LEU A 332 -17.58 3.04 11.75
CA LEU A 332 -16.30 2.36 11.53
C LEU A 332 -15.23 2.89 12.49
N VAL A 333 -14.47 1.97 13.09
CA VAL A 333 -13.26 2.24 13.85
C VAL A 333 -12.05 1.80 13.04
N THR A 334 -11.16 2.75 12.71
CA THR A 334 -9.87 2.47 12.09
C THR A 334 -8.77 2.52 13.14
N LEU A 335 -8.02 1.44 13.30
CA LEU A 335 -6.88 1.35 14.22
C LEU A 335 -5.57 1.33 13.41
N VAL A 336 -4.62 2.20 13.75
CA VAL A 336 -3.26 2.15 13.21
C VAL A 336 -2.30 1.89 14.35
N VAL A 337 -1.69 0.72 14.36
CA VAL A 337 -0.93 0.19 15.50
C VAL A 337 0.56 0.38 15.25
N GLY A 338 1.24 1.12 16.13
CA GLY A 338 2.69 1.27 16.08
C GLY A 338 3.42 0.02 16.56
N ASP A 339 4.68 -0.14 16.13
CA ASP A 339 5.48 -1.34 16.44
C ASP A 339 5.80 -1.49 17.94
N ASP A 340 5.82 -0.38 18.69
CA ASP A 340 6.05 -0.36 20.14
C ASP A 340 4.77 -0.64 20.96
N ALA A 341 3.61 -0.81 20.32
CA ALA A 341 2.37 -1.11 21.02
C ALA A 341 2.29 -2.59 21.46
N PRO A 342 1.65 -2.90 22.59
CA PRO A 342 1.44 -4.29 22.99
C PRO A 342 0.65 -5.07 21.94
N GLU A 343 1.12 -6.26 21.55
CA GLU A 343 0.47 -7.12 20.53
C GLU A 343 -1.00 -7.43 20.83
N THR A 344 -1.38 -7.41 22.12
CA THR A 344 -2.75 -7.69 22.57
C THR A 344 -3.72 -6.53 22.35
N VAL A 345 -3.23 -5.32 22.09
CA VAL A 345 -4.07 -4.11 22.07
C VAL A 345 -5.17 -4.20 21.01
N THR A 346 -4.84 -4.60 19.79
CA THR A 346 -5.77 -4.67 18.67
C THR A 346 -6.90 -5.64 18.95
N ALA A 347 -6.57 -6.90 19.27
CA ALA A 347 -7.55 -7.94 19.55
C ALA A 347 -8.49 -7.53 20.71
N ARG A 348 -7.94 -6.81 21.70
CA ARG A 348 -8.72 -6.34 22.85
C ARG A 348 -9.69 -5.22 22.46
N LEU A 349 -9.25 -4.23 21.68
CA LEU A 349 -10.11 -3.16 21.19
C LEU A 349 -11.18 -3.67 20.24
N GLU A 350 -10.84 -4.58 19.32
CA GLU A 350 -11.82 -5.21 18.43
C GLU A 350 -12.88 -6.00 19.20
N ALA A 351 -12.48 -6.76 20.22
CA ALA A 351 -13.41 -7.45 21.12
C ALA A 351 -14.32 -6.44 21.85
N ARG A 352 -13.74 -5.35 22.38
CA ARG A 352 -14.48 -4.29 23.06
C ARG A 352 -15.56 -3.67 22.17
N VAL A 353 -15.23 -3.34 20.92
CA VAL A 353 -16.18 -2.79 19.94
C VAL A 353 -17.27 -3.80 19.65
N ARG A 354 -16.92 -5.04 19.31
CA ARG A 354 -17.87 -6.10 18.98
C ARG A 354 -18.86 -6.40 20.11
N GLU A 355 -18.40 -6.36 21.36
CA GLU A 355 -19.23 -6.63 22.54
C GLU A 355 -20.14 -5.46 22.91
N SER A 356 -19.68 -4.22 22.71
CA SER A 356 -20.34 -3.02 23.26
C SER A 356 -21.08 -2.17 22.20
N TYR A 357 -20.72 -2.31 20.92
CA TYR A 357 -21.19 -1.47 19.81
C TYR A 357 -21.54 -2.32 18.58
N LEU A 358 -22.75 -2.90 18.58
CA LEU A 358 -23.20 -3.90 17.59
C LEU A 358 -23.30 -3.41 16.13
N ALA A 359 -23.23 -2.10 15.89
CA ALA A 359 -23.36 -1.49 14.56
C ALA A 359 -22.04 -0.82 14.10
N VAL A 360 -20.92 -1.15 14.77
CA VAL A 360 -19.62 -0.54 14.51
C VAL A 360 -18.65 -1.62 14.05
N ASP A 361 -18.09 -1.45 12.86
CA ASP A 361 -17.03 -2.31 12.34
C ASP A 361 -15.65 -1.82 12.76
N THR A 362 -14.66 -2.71 12.70
CA THR A 362 -13.26 -2.41 13.05
C THR A 362 -12.32 -2.84 11.93
N VAL A 363 -11.39 -1.97 11.55
CA VAL A 363 -10.29 -2.29 10.63
C VAL A 363 -8.97 -1.88 11.29
N ALA A 364 -7.95 -2.73 11.19
CA ALA A 364 -6.64 -2.50 11.78
C ALA A 364 -5.53 -2.53 10.72
N TYR A 365 -4.63 -1.56 10.80
CA TYR A 365 -3.44 -1.42 9.96
C TYR A 365 -2.19 -1.36 10.84
N ARG A 366 -1.05 -1.77 10.26
CA ARG A 366 0.27 -1.57 10.87
C ARG A 366 0.77 -0.18 10.53
N GLY A 367 1.14 0.58 11.57
CA GLY A 367 1.73 1.91 11.44
C GLY A 367 3.25 1.91 11.32
N GLY A 368 3.91 0.84 11.75
CA GLY A 368 5.37 0.78 11.84
C GLY A 368 5.91 1.56 13.04
N HIS A 369 7.22 1.86 13.02
CA HIS A 369 7.84 2.73 14.01
C HIS A 369 7.42 4.19 13.79
N GLN A 370 6.70 4.76 14.75
CA GLN A 370 6.18 6.12 14.74
C GLN A 370 6.05 6.65 16.17
N GLY A 371 5.83 7.95 16.36
CA GLY A 371 5.76 8.56 17.69
C GLY A 371 4.55 8.11 18.54
N ALA A 372 3.45 7.72 17.90
CA ALA A 372 2.26 7.22 18.58
C ALA A 372 2.23 5.69 18.64
N LEU A 373 1.82 5.14 19.79
CA LEU A 373 1.59 3.71 19.93
C LEU A 373 0.35 3.27 19.15
N LEU A 374 -0.66 4.13 19.08
CA LEU A 374 -1.92 3.84 18.41
C LEU A 374 -2.54 5.13 17.87
N LEU A 375 -3.02 5.11 16.63
CA LEU A 375 -3.97 6.08 16.11
C LEU A 375 -5.33 5.42 15.99
N ILE A 376 -6.38 6.13 16.40
CA ILE A 376 -7.76 5.66 16.34
C ILE A 376 -8.56 6.65 15.52
N GLY A 377 -9.21 6.19 14.46
CA GLY A 377 -10.22 6.91 13.71
C GLY A 377 -11.60 6.37 14.05
N VAL A 378 -12.59 7.25 14.24
CA VAL A 378 -14.01 6.88 14.36
C VAL A 378 -14.82 7.74 13.42
N GLU A 379 -15.42 7.10 12.41
CA GLU A 379 -16.32 7.70 11.43
C GLU A 379 -17.75 7.77 11.96
#